data_AF-A0A6A3IXH3-F1
#
_entry.id   AF-A0A6A3IXH3-F1
#
_cell.length_a   1.000
_cell.length_b   1.000
_cell.length_c   1.000
_cell.angle_alpha   90.00
_cell.angle_beta   90.00
_cell.angle_gamma   90.00
#
_symmetry.space_group_name_H-M   'P 1'
#
loop_
_entity.id
_entity.type
_entity.pdbx_description
1 polymer ?
#
loop_
_entity_poly.entity_id
_entity_poly.type
_entity_poly.pdbx_seq_one_letter_code
_entity_poly.pdbx_strand_id
1 'polypeptide(L)'
;MNGAPPFLLDLNSEELYMLLTLYDHPERPVIPDIRFNLASMADANAEKEFRFDFVITSERDKAHKTEAVCILLARLSYPNRNYDKMQRFGRSPSALSRLFSHIGTILLV
;
A
#
# COMPACT_ATOMS: atom_id res chain seq x y z
N MET A 1 -20.99 -37.70 -4.12
CA MET A 1 -22.31 -37.13 -3.76
C MET A 1 -22.04 -35.79 -3.10
N ASN A 2 -21.89 -34.73 -3.89
CA ASN A 2 -21.61 -33.39 -3.39
C ASN A 2 -22.95 -32.74 -3.06
N GLY A 3 -23.51 -33.09 -1.90
CA GLY A 3 -24.70 -32.43 -1.38
C GLY A 3 -24.29 -31.06 -0.88
N ALA A 4 -24.87 -30.00 -1.44
CA ALA A 4 -24.82 -28.68 -0.83
C ALA A 4 -25.24 -28.82 0.65
N PRO A 5 -24.53 -28.18 1.60
CA PRO A 5 -24.89 -28.30 3.00
C PRO A 5 -26.36 -27.86 3.20
N PRO A 6 -27.14 -28.57 4.03
CA PRO A 6 -28.60 -28.51 4.03
C PRO A 6 -29.19 -27.12 4.29
N PHE A 7 -28.43 -26.20 4.89
CA PHE A 7 -28.84 -24.82 5.13
C PHE A 7 -28.89 -23.94 3.87
N LEU A 8 -28.26 -24.35 2.76
CA LEU A 8 -28.29 -23.60 1.50
C LEU A 8 -29.55 -23.87 0.67
N LEU A 9 -30.32 -24.91 1.01
CA LEU A 9 -31.53 -25.31 0.27
C LEU A 9 -32.80 -24.57 0.74
N ASP A 10 -32.74 -23.92 1.90
CA ASP A 10 -33.85 -23.13 2.48
C ASP A 10 -33.76 -21.63 2.16
N LEU A 11 -32.70 -21.18 1.47
CA LEU A 11 -32.47 -19.77 1.15
C LEU A 11 -33.08 -19.40 -0.20
N ASN A 12 -33.78 -18.26 -0.25
CA ASN A 12 -34.33 -17.75 -1.49
C ASN A 12 -33.21 -17.27 -2.45
N SER A 13 -33.52 -17.15 -3.75
CA SER A 13 -32.54 -16.72 -4.77
C SER A 13 -31.86 -15.40 -4.43
N GLU A 14 -32.60 -14.46 -3.83
CA GLU A 14 -32.09 -13.16 -3.37
C GLU A 14 -31.13 -13.30 -2.17
N GLU A 15 -31.41 -14.23 -1.26
CA GLU A 15 -30.58 -14.46 -0.07
C GLU A 15 -29.27 -15.16 -0.44
N LEU A 16 -29.32 -16.10 -1.39
CA LEU A 16 -28.13 -16.71 -1.98
C LEU A 16 -27.27 -15.68 -2.73
N TYR A 17 -27.90 -14.74 -3.44
CA TYR A 17 -27.20 -13.66 -4.13
C TYR A 17 -26.51 -12.72 -3.12
N MET A 18 -27.20 -12.34 -2.04
CA MET A 18 -26.60 -11.57 -0.95
C MET A 18 -25.42 -12.30 -0.31
N LEU A 19 -25.57 -13.59 -0.01
CA LEU A 19 -24.49 -14.39 0.59
C LEU A 19 -23.26 -14.44 -0.32
N LEU A 20 -23.46 -14.72 -1.62
CA LEU A 20 -22.37 -14.73 -2.60
C LEU A 20 -21.70 -13.36 -2.71
N THR A 21 -22.45 -12.26 -2.73
CA THR A 21 -21.86 -10.90 -2.75
C THR A 21 -21.10 -10.55 -1.48
N LEU A 22 -21.47 -11.13 -0.32
CA LEU A 22 -20.78 -10.95 0.96
C LEU A 22 -19.47 -11.76 1.05
N TYR A 23 -19.43 -12.95 0.43
CA TYR A 23 -18.24 -13.80 0.37
C TYR A 23 -17.29 -13.43 -0.77
N ASP A 24 -17.75 -12.65 -1.77
CA ASP A 24 -16.91 -12.13 -2.86
C ASP A 24 -16.07 -10.91 -2.43
N HIS A 25 -16.16 -10.51 -1.15
CA HIS A 25 -15.20 -9.57 -0.59
C HIS A 25 -13.84 -10.26 -0.47
N PRO A 26 -12.77 -9.73 -1.10
CA PRO A 26 -11.44 -10.30 -0.93
C PRO A 26 -11.12 -10.31 0.57
N GLU A 27 -10.90 -11.50 1.14
CA GLU A 27 -10.41 -11.62 2.51
C GLU A 27 -9.21 -10.68 2.65
N ARG A 28 -9.26 -9.81 3.65
CA ARG A 28 -8.18 -8.84 3.87
C ARG A 28 -6.89 -9.65 4.02
N PRO A 29 -5.85 -9.39 3.21
CA PRO A 29 -4.61 -10.13 3.33
C PRO A 29 -4.09 -9.98 4.77
N VAL A 30 -3.67 -11.09 5.37
CA VAL A 30 -3.09 -11.10 6.71
C VAL A 30 -1.87 -10.17 6.68
N ILE A 31 -1.97 -9.03 7.38
CA ILE A 31 -0.86 -8.10 7.51
C ILE A 31 0.17 -8.80 8.40
N PRO A 32 1.37 -9.15 7.89
CA PRO A 32 2.38 -9.79 8.71
C PRO A 32 2.80 -8.82 9.83
N ASP A 33 2.91 -9.33 11.07
CA ASP A 33 3.36 -8.56 12.25
C ASP A 33 4.88 -8.32 12.21
N ILE A 34 5.37 -7.75 11.10
CA ILE A 34 6.75 -7.31 10.95
C ILE A 34 6.80 -5.89 11.46
N ARG A 35 7.38 -5.71 12.65
CA ARG A 35 7.62 -4.39 13.24
C ARG A 35 9.05 -3.98 12.98
N PHE A 36 9.23 -2.87 12.27
CA PHE A 36 10.53 -2.21 12.21
C PHE A 36 10.87 -1.71 13.62
N ASN A 37 11.82 -2.38 14.29
CA ASN A 37 12.28 -1.96 15.60
C ASN A 37 13.26 -0.78 15.46
N LEU A 38 12.72 0.43 15.41
CA LEU A 38 13.50 1.66 15.36
C LEU A 38 14.32 1.87 16.65
N ALA A 39 13.89 1.29 17.78
CA ALA A 39 14.59 1.44 19.06
C ALA A 39 15.89 0.62 19.14
N SER A 40 16.04 -0.43 18.32
CA SER A 40 17.31 -1.18 18.24
C SER A 40 18.38 -0.49 17.40
N MET A 41 18.07 0.65 16.76
CA MET A 41 18.96 1.31 15.82
C MET A 41 19.29 2.72 16.31
N ALA A 42 20.55 2.96 16.67
CA ALA A 42 21.00 4.30 17.08
C ALA A 42 21.00 5.25 15.87
N ASP A 43 20.63 6.53 16.07
CA ASP A 43 20.54 7.53 14.99
C ASP A 43 21.84 7.64 14.16
N ALA A 44 23.00 7.55 14.83
CA ALA A 44 24.30 7.59 14.16
C ALA A 44 24.59 6.35 13.28
N ASN A 45 24.05 5.19 13.65
CA ASN A 45 24.11 4.00 12.81
C ASN A 45 23.10 4.13 11.66
N ALA A 46 21.91 4.64 11.92
CA ALA A 46 20.90 4.86 10.90
C ALA A 46 21.40 5.80 9.79
N GLU A 47 22.09 6.88 10.13
CA GLU A 47 22.61 7.86 9.17
C GLU A 47 23.76 7.31 8.30
N LYS A 48 24.58 6.39 8.85
CA LYS A 48 25.65 5.72 8.10
C LYS A 48 25.17 4.53 7.27
N GLU A 49 24.22 3.76 7.81
CA GLU A 49 23.74 2.51 7.23
C GLU A 49 22.63 2.77 6.21
N PHE A 50 21.76 3.74 6.47
CA PHE A 50 20.78 4.29 5.54
C PHE A 50 21.30 5.63 5.03
N ARG A 51 22.23 5.58 4.07
CA ARG A 51 22.58 6.76 3.30
C ARG A 51 21.29 7.33 2.71
N PHE A 52 20.80 8.45 3.24
CA PHE A 52 19.54 9.08 2.83
C PHE A 52 19.70 9.72 1.45
N ASP A 53 19.94 8.90 0.44
CA ASP A 53 20.11 9.41 -0.91
C ASP A 53 18.79 9.97 -1.43
N PHE A 54 18.91 10.87 -2.40
CA PHE A 54 17.76 11.42 -3.08
C PHE A 54 17.37 10.54 -4.26
N VAL A 55 16.07 10.34 -4.43
CA VAL A 55 15.47 9.89 -5.67
C VAL A 55 15.22 11.11 -6.53
N ILE A 56 15.75 11.12 -7.75
CA ILE A 56 15.61 12.21 -8.71
C ILE A 56 14.90 11.65 -9.93
N THR A 57 13.68 12.12 -10.19
CA THR A 57 12.92 11.74 -11.39
C THR A 57 13.48 12.43 -12.63
N SER A 58 13.12 11.93 -13.82
CA SER A 58 13.42 12.58 -15.12
C SER A 58 12.89 14.02 -15.19
N GLU A 59 11.76 14.28 -14.52
CA GLU A 59 11.13 15.60 -14.41
C GLU A 59 11.74 16.46 -13.28
N ARG A 60 12.89 16.05 -12.75
CA ARG A 60 13.70 16.74 -11.73
C ARG A 60 12.99 16.91 -10.38
N ASP A 61 11.97 16.11 -10.10
CA ASP A 61 11.43 16.04 -8.74
C ASP A 61 12.43 15.30 -7.86
N LYS A 62 12.86 15.95 -6.78
CA LYS A 62 13.76 15.37 -5.78
C LYS A 62 12.98 14.96 -4.54
N ALA A 63 13.13 13.72 -4.10
CA ALA A 63 12.59 13.24 -2.83
C ALA A 63 13.65 12.45 -2.07
N HIS A 64 13.60 12.47 -0.74
CA HIS A 64 14.41 11.54 0.03
C HIS A 64 13.95 10.10 -0.29
N LYS A 65 14.88 9.14 -0.34
CA LYS A 65 14.54 7.72 -0.52
C LYS A 65 13.49 7.24 0.49
N THR A 66 13.58 7.67 1.75
CA THR A 66 12.58 7.35 2.78
C THR A 66 11.21 7.93 2.48
N GLU A 67 11.16 9.20 2.06
CA GLU A 67 9.92 9.86 1.63
C GLU A 67 9.30 9.16 0.41
N ALA A 68 10.14 8.82 -0.58
CA ALA A 68 9.78 8.04 -1.76
C ALA A 68 9.15 6.68 -1.39
N VAL A 69 9.79 5.93 -0.50
CA VAL A 69 9.25 4.65 0.00
C VAL A 69 7.93 4.86 0.76
N CYS A 70 7.84 5.89 1.60
CA CYS A 70 6.58 6.23 2.28
C CYS A 70 5.45 6.59 1.29
N ILE A 71 5.75 7.28 0.19
CA ILE A 71 4.78 7.59 -0.87
C ILE A 71 4.32 6.31 -1.58
N LEU A 72 5.24 5.39 -1.87
CA LEU A 72 4.94 4.09 -2.46
C LEU A 72 4.06 3.24 -1.52
N LEU A 73 4.49 3.05 -0.28
CA LEU A 73 3.74 2.30 0.74
C LEU A 73 2.37 2.91 0.99
N ALA A 74 2.27 4.24 1.00
CA ALA A 74 0.99 4.92 1.07
C ALA A 74 0.11 4.54 -0.14
N ARG A 75 0.61 4.58 -1.38
CA ARG A 75 -0.16 4.11 -2.56
C ARG A 75 -0.60 2.65 -2.50
N LEU A 76 0.16 1.79 -1.83
CA LEU A 76 -0.16 0.36 -1.68
C LEU A 76 -1.10 0.08 -0.51
N SER A 77 -1.11 0.92 0.53
CA SER A 77 -2.12 0.87 1.58
C SER A 77 -3.50 1.25 1.02
N TYR A 78 -4.55 0.61 1.55
CA TYR A 78 -5.99 0.76 1.22
C TYR A 78 -6.37 2.10 0.55
N PRO A 79 -7.24 2.10 -0.48
CA PRO A 79 -7.47 3.21 -1.42
C PRO A 79 -7.38 4.60 -0.79
N ASN A 80 -6.34 5.34 -1.17
CA ASN A 80 -6.10 6.69 -0.70
C ASN A 80 -5.80 7.65 -1.86
N ARG A 81 -6.47 8.80 -1.83
CA ARG A 81 -6.42 9.77 -2.92
C ARG A 81 -5.11 10.54 -2.86
N ASN A 82 -4.66 11.06 -4.01
CA ASN A 82 -3.46 11.89 -4.06
C ASN A 82 -3.59 13.20 -3.28
N TYR A 83 -4.81 13.69 -3.13
CA TYR A 83 -5.10 14.89 -2.34
C TYR A 83 -4.76 14.68 -0.84
N ASP A 84 -5.08 13.51 -0.29
CA ASP A 84 -4.78 13.19 1.11
C ASP A 84 -3.26 13.12 1.35
N LYS A 85 -2.53 12.65 0.33
CA LYS A 85 -1.06 12.58 0.33
C LYS A 85 -0.42 13.94 0.16
N MET A 86 -1.03 14.84 -0.62
CA MET A 86 -0.56 16.22 -0.76
C MET A 86 -0.56 16.91 0.60
N GLN A 87 -1.60 16.72 1.43
CA GLN A 87 -1.64 17.28 2.77
C GLN A 87 -0.55 16.71 3.69
N ARG A 88 -0.23 15.42 3.55
CA ARG A 88 0.75 14.72 4.40
C ARG A 88 2.22 14.95 4.00
N PHE A 89 2.50 14.99 2.70
CA PHE A 89 3.87 15.11 2.16
C PHE A 89 4.18 16.53 1.64
N GLY A 90 3.20 17.43 1.57
CA GLY A 90 3.40 18.81 1.12
C GLY A 90 3.72 18.95 -0.36
N ARG A 91 3.50 17.90 -1.17
CA ARG A 91 3.86 17.84 -2.60
C ARG A 91 2.65 17.90 -3.50
N SER A 92 2.84 18.48 -4.69
CA SER A 92 1.79 18.50 -5.71
C SER A 92 1.37 17.07 -6.10
N PRO A 93 0.09 16.86 -6.45
CA PRO A 93 -0.41 15.55 -6.84
C PRO A 93 0.31 15.01 -8.08
N SER A 94 0.73 15.88 -8.99
CA SER A 94 1.54 15.51 -10.16
C SER A 94 2.92 14.99 -9.75
N ALA A 95 3.63 15.69 -8.86
CA ALA A 95 4.93 15.24 -8.36
C ALA A 95 4.82 13.90 -7.62
N LEU A 96 3.76 13.70 -6.82
CA LEU A 96 3.48 12.41 -6.17
C LEU A 96 3.25 11.28 -7.16
N SER A 97 2.57 11.56 -8.28
CA SER A 97 2.37 10.58 -9.35
C SER A 97 3.68 10.21 -10.02
N ARG A 98 4.52 11.20 -10.35
CA ARG A 98 5.83 11.00 -11.00
C ARG A 98 6.79 10.21 -10.12
N LEU A 99 6.86 10.56 -8.83
CA LEU A 99 7.66 9.82 -7.86
C LEU A 99 7.19 8.37 -7.75
N PHE A 100 5.89 8.14 -7.60
CA PHE A 100 5.36 6.77 -7.54
C PHE A 100 5.71 5.95 -8.78
N SER A 101 5.49 6.49 -9.98
CA SER A 101 5.79 5.77 -11.22
C SER A 101 7.29 5.47 -11.34
N HIS A 102 8.14 6.45 -11.03
CA HIS A 102 9.59 6.30 -11.10
C HIS A 102 10.11 5.25 -10.10
N ILE A 103 9.61 5.26 -8.87
CA ILE A 103 9.98 4.28 -7.83
C ILE A 103 9.43 2.90 -8.17
N GLY A 104 8.19 2.81 -8.68
CA GLY A 104 7.59 1.57 -9.12
C GLY A 104 8.40 0.89 -10.24
N THR A 105 8.91 1.67 -11.19
CA THR A 105 9.83 1.15 -12.23
C THR A 105 11.14 0.66 -11.64
N ILE A 106 11.72 1.35 -10.63
CA ILE A 106 12.99 0.94 -10.02
C ILE A 106 12.85 -0.37 -9.21
N LEU A 107 11.69 -0.61 -8.59
CA LEU A 107 11.46 -1.77 -7.71
C LEU A 107 10.92 -3.02 -8.44
N LEU A 108 10.37 -2.87 -9.65
CA LEU A 108 9.79 -3.96 -10.45
C LEU A 108 10.69 -4.44 -11.60
N VAL A 109 11.91 -3.89 -11.72
CA VAL A 109 12.96 -4.31 -12.65
C VAL A 109 14.07 -4.98 -11.86
#